data_AF-A0A4P2QDK2-F1
#
_entry.id   AF-A0A4P2QDK2-F1
#
_cell.length_a   1.000
_cell.length_b   1.000
_cell.length_c   1.000
_cell.angle_alpha   90.00
_cell.angle_beta   90.00
_cell.angle_gamma   90.00
#
_symmetry.space_group_name_H-M   'P 1'
#
loop_
_entity.id
_entity.type
_entity.pdbx_description
1 polymer ?
#
loop_
_entity_poly.entity_id
_entity_poly.type
_entity_poly.pdbx_seq_one_letter_code
_entity_poly.pdbx_strand_id
1 'polypeptide(L)'
;MRPSYLALTKWFCAAAMALAPSACGGDGGPGAAPELDLERSEATAPLLGGDGSGSCPLLDGPHSYNDLKGSLEDLPVDCVPSWTAAQLSDGFEAIRDTRFAELTLPAQPDFPRRIPWLDPENGCEERAPAATYFLHQWGYPTPWYARVKGDLTLETENEPYGSVSWSHHVAPVVRVDGQLMILDPAIEPGGPLPIAAWLSRFVAGEVDMAVCRDHALGDGCFEAAPVAPSLPSMASDYEGIRLRLVSEWRLQELLGRDPYRSLGDCPPWVTTCPPEPAPDPNLPPTVRRFASDRTDMPVWFPIYVIGDNFVPGLTTVRIAGNGVDELAPLSKIEKRVILIEELYPPGVYQVTVSNGAHASPPVSLTIE
;
A
#
# COMPACT_ATOMS: atom_id res chain seq x y z
N MET A 1 -46.15 -7.30 -5.16
CA MET A 1 -45.83 -5.86 -5.25
C MET A 1 -45.53 -5.38 -3.84
N ARG A 2 -44.24 -5.32 -3.48
CA ARG A 2 -43.75 -4.94 -2.16
C ARG A 2 -43.03 -3.59 -2.28
N PRO A 3 -43.24 -2.63 -1.36
CA PRO A 3 -42.59 -1.34 -1.43
C PRO A 3 -41.12 -1.46 -1.01
N SER A 4 -40.27 -0.75 -1.75
CA SER A 4 -38.84 -0.56 -1.57
C SER A 4 -38.52 0.23 -0.29
N TYR A 5 -37.82 -0.40 0.65
CA TYR A 5 -37.20 0.26 1.80
C TYR A 5 -35.78 0.68 1.42
N LEU A 6 -35.61 1.92 0.97
CA LEU A 6 -34.30 2.49 0.58
C LEU A 6 -34.12 3.93 1.13
N ALA A 7 -34.63 4.21 2.33
CA ALA A 7 -34.65 5.57 2.87
C ALA A 7 -34.41 5.71 4.40
N LEU A 8 -33.70 4.78 5.05
CA LEU A 8 -33.55 4.82 6.53
C LEU A 8 -32.14 4.57 7.10
N THR A 9 -31.08 4.76 6.32
CA THR A 9 -29.67 4.61 6.80
C THR A 9 -28.88 5.91 6.90
N LYS A 10 -29.53 7.09 6.97
CA LYS A 10 -28.85 8.39 7.13
C LYS A 10 -28.74 8.94 8.56
N TRP A 11 -29.09 8.19 9.61
CA TRP A 11 -29.25 8.76 10.96
C TRP A 11 -28.55 8.05 12.12
N PHE A 12 -27.62 7.11 11.88
CA PHE A 12 -26.80 6.53 12.95
C PHE A 12 -25.34 6.34 12.49
N CYS A 13 -24.55 7.41 12.53
CA CYS A 13 -23.08 7.40 12.68
C CYS A 13 -22.56 8.85 12.74
N ALA A 14 -22.94 9.57 13.80
CA ALA A 14 -22.43 10.92 14.06
C ALA A 14 -22.17 11.10 15.56
N ALA A 15 -21.34 10.23 16.15
CA ALA A 15 -20.72 10.44 17.46
C ALA A 15 -19.75 9.30 17.82
N ALA A 16 -18.56 9.22 17.18
CA ALA A 16 -17.35 8.59 17.74
C ALA A 16 -16.14 8.61 16.76
N MET A 17 -15.90 9.68 16.01
CA MET A 17 -14.61 9.86 15.33
C MET A 17 -14.15 11.31 15.50
N ALA A 18 -13.43 11.54 16.59
CA ALA A 18 -12.61 12.72 16.78
C ALA A 18 -11.29 12.28 17.39
N LEU A 19 -10.19 12.70 16.75
CA LEU A 19 -8.78 12.63 17.16
C LEU A 19 -7.94 11.44 16.65
N ALA A 20 -7.63 11.46 15.35
CA ALA A 20 -6.25 11.37 14.85
C ALA A 20 -6.24 11.90 13.39
N PRO A 21 -5.39 12.88 13.01
CA PRO A 21 -5.24 13.25 11.61
C PRO A 21 -4.45 12.13 10.90
N SER A 22 -5.14 11.24 10.18
CA SER A 22 -4.49 10.25 9.33
C SER A 22 -3.97 10.94 8.06
N ALA A 23 -2.65 11.00 7.93
CA ALA A 23 -1.97 11.38 6.71
C ALA A 23 -2.29 10.34 5.62
N CYS A 24 -2.70 10.81 4.44
CA CYS A 24 -3.05 10.04 3.23
C CYS A 24 -4.50 9.50 3.15
N GLY A 25 -5.52 10.33 3.33
CA GLY A 25 -6.89 9.91 2.99
C GLY A 25 -7.94 10.93 3.39
N GLY A 26 -8.07 12.01 2.63
CA GLY A 26 -9.18 12.95 2.75
C GLY A 26 -10.02 12.89 1.49
N ASP A 27 -11.27 12.42 1.62
CA ASP A 27 -12.25 12.30 0.53
C ASP A 27 -12.47 13.63 -0.20
N GLY A 28 -11.88 13.76 -1.40
CA GLY A 28 -12.26 14.75 -2.40
C GLY A 28 -13.46 14.25 -3.20
N GLY A 29 -14.59 14.95 -3.13
CA GLY A 29 -15.79 14.61 -3.90
C GLY A 29 -15.62 14.76 -5.42
N PRO A 30 -16.50 14.14 -6.24
CA PRO A 30 -16.27 14.01 -7.68
C PRO A 30 -16.53 15.33 -8.42
N GLY A 31 -15.45 15.94 -8.91
CA GLY A 31 -15.50 16.97 -9.96
C GLY A 31 -15.25 16.32 -11.32
N ALA A 32 -16.16 16.51 -12.27
CA ALA A 32 -16.00 16.00 -13.63
C ALA A 32 -14.82 16.70 -14.35
N ALA A 33 -13.80 15.94 -14.75
CA ALA A 33 -12.64 16.42 -15.48
C ALA A 33 -12.90 16.50 -17.00
N PRO A 34 -12.32 17.49 -17.72
CA PRO A 34 -12.33 17.54 -19.18
C PRO A 34 -11.30 16.58 -19.79
N GLU A 35 -11.64 15.99 -20.94
CA GLU A 35 -10.72 15.21 -21.78
C GLU A 35 -9.52 16.06 -22.24
N LEU A 36 -8.30 15.58 -22.00
CA LEU A 36 -7.07 16.10 -22.59
C LEU A 36 -6.43 15.02 -23.46
N ASP A 37 -6.13 15.41 -24.71
CA ASP A 37 -5.39 14.63 -25.71
C ASP A 37 -3.91 14.54 -25.31
N LEU A 38 -3.53 13.45 -24.63
CA LEU A 38 -2.13 13.07 -24.42
C LEU A 38 -1.65 12.26 -25.62
N GLU A 39 -1.16 12.94 -26.65
CA GLU A 39 -0.37 12.26 -27.68
C GLU A 39 0.93 11.72 -27.04
N ARG A 40 1.16 10.43 -27.29
CA ARG A 40 2.31 9.65 -26.82
C ARG A 40 3.60 10.22 -27.44
N SER A 41 4.25 11.13 -26.72
CA SER A 41 5.49 11.76 -27.13
C SER A 41 6.67 10.80 -26.98
N GLU A 42 7.26 10.35 -28.10
CA GLU A 42 8.60 9.74 -28.15
C GLU A 42 9.71 10.79 -27.96
N ALA A 43 9.60 11.63 -26.93
CA ALA A 43 10.60 12.66 -26.64
C ALA A 43 11.84 12.04 -26.00
N THR A 44 12.89 11.89 -26.81
CA THR A 44 14.26 11.79 -26.29
C THR A 44 14.64 13.21 -25.84
N ALA A 45 14.57 13.49 -24.54
CA ALA A 45 14.92 14.80 -24.00
C ALA A 45 16.41 15.11 -24.25
N PRO A 46 16.77 16.28 -24.82
CA PRO A 46 18.16 16.65 -25.04
C PRO A 46 18.82 17.02 -23.71
N LEU A 47 19.73 16.18 -23.24
CA LEU A 47 20.64 16.49 -22.14
C LEU A 47 21.65 17.54 -22.62
N LEU A 48 21.35 18.82 -22.43
CA LEU A 48 22.32 19.90 -22.60
C LEU A 48 23.24 19.93 -21.38
N GLY A 49 24.44 19.36 -21.56
CA GLY A 49 25.53 19.44 -20.60
C GLY A 49 26.00 20.89 -20.41
N GLY A 50 25.65 21.47 -19.27
CA GLY A 50 26.29 22.66 -18.74
C GLY A 50 27.29 22.28 -17.66
N ASP A 51 28.59 22.37 -17.96
CA ASP A 51 29.71 22.17 -17.00
C ASP A 51 29.82 23.33 -15.97
N GLY A 52 28.69 23.91 -15.58
CA GLY A 52 28.64 24.98 -14.59
C GLY A 52 28.74 24.39 -13.19
N SER A 53 29.77 24.77 -12.44
CA SER A 53 29.94 24.56 -11.00
C SER A 53 28.89 25.32 -10.16
N GLY A 54 27.63 25.33 -10.61
CA GLY A 54 26.51 25.96 -9.94
C GLY A 54 26.26 25.22 -8.64
N SER A 55 26.51 25.90 -7.52
CA SER A 55 26.05 25.46 -6.22
C SER A 55 24.56 25.13 -6.33
N CYS A 56 24.17 23.93 -5.90
CA CYS A 56 22.78 23.53 -5.80
C CYS A 56 21.93 24.69 -5.22
N PRO A 57 20.99 25.28 -5.98
CA PRO A 57 20.28 26.49 -5.57
C PRO A 57 19.24 26.24 -4.46
N LEU A 58 19.04 24.99 -4.03
CA LEU A 58 18.30 24.69 -2.82
C LEU A 58 19.12 25.15 -1.62
N LEU A 59 18.91 26.42 -1.26
CA LEU A 59 19.43 27.03 -0.04
C LEU A 59 18.98 26.19 1.15
N ASP A 60 19.94 25.77 1.98
CA ASP A 60 19.65 25.10 3.24
C ASP A 60 18.54 25.86 4.01
N GLY A 61 17.53 25.15 4.50
CA GLY A 61 16.43 25.74 5.26
C GLY A 61 15.06 25.10 4.98
N PRO A 62 14.02 25.51 5.73
CA PRO A 62 12.65 25.06 5.51
C PRO A 62 12.07 25.63 4.20
N HIS A 63 11.43 24.80 3.38
CA HIS A 63 10.75 25.21 2.14
C HIS A 63 9.42 24.48 2.00
N SER A 64 8.31 25.16 1.74
CA SER A 64 7.05 24.43 1.54
C SER A 64 7.07 23.63 0.24
N TYR A 65 6.20 22.63 0.12
CA TYR A 65 5.94 21.96 -1.15
C TYR A 65 5.65 22.96 -2.28
N ASN A 66 4.88 24.02 -2.00
CA ASN A 66 4.51 25.04 -2.98
C ASN A 66 5.69 25.91 -3.43
N ASP A 67 6.75 26.03 -2.62
CA ASP A 67 7.96 26.78 -2.99
C ASP A 67 8.85 25.98 -3.94
N LEU A 68 8.76 24.65 -3.89
CA LEU A 68 9.61 23.72 -4.63
C LEU A 68 8.91 23.03 -5.79
N LYS A 69 7.58 23.09 -5.86
CA LYS A 69 6.84 22.44 -6.91
C LYS A 69 7.10 23.11 -8.25
N GLY A 70 7.23 22.31 -9.30
CA GLY A 70 7.49 22.79 -10.65
C GLY A 70 7.21 21.73 -11.69
N SER A 71 7.36 22.12 -12.96
CA SER A 71 7.36 21.15 -14.06
C SER A 71 8.58 20.25 -13.95
N LEU A 72 8.58 19.09 -14.64
CA LEU A 72 9.73 18.19 -14.67
C LEU A 72 11.03 18.87 -15.12
N GLU A 73 10.93 19.90 -15.97
CA GLU A 73 12.04 20.68 -16.51
C GLU A 73 12.63 21.67 -15.49
N ASP A 74 11.81 22.10 -14.52
CA ASP A 74 12.18 23.07 -13.49
C ASP A 74 12.69 22.40 -12.20
N LEU A 75 12.64 21.07 -12.11
CA LEU A 75 13.09 20.35 -10.92
C LEU A 75 14.61 20.54 -10.70
N PRO A 76 15.08 20.59 -9.45
CA PRO A 76 16.49 20.82 -9.12
C PRO A 76 17.33 19.54 -9.32
N VAL A 77 17.42 19.04 -10.55
CA VAL A 77 18.06 17.77 -10.90
C VAL A 77 19.51 17.71 -10.42
N ASP A 78 20.27 18.78 -10.61
CA ASP A 78 21.70 18.84 -10.27
C ASP A 78 22.00 18.76 -8.78
N CYS A 79 20.99 18.98 -7.95
CA CYS A 79 21.10 18.86 -6.50
C CYS A 79 20.93 17.42 -6.00
N VAL A 80 20.27 16.57 -6.77
CA VAL A 80 19.95 15.21 -6.36
C VAL A 80 21.22 14.36 -6.33
N PRO A 81 21.47 13.58 -5.25
CA PRO A 81 22.65 12.76 -5.10
C PRO A 81 22.83 11.81 -6.28
N SER A 82 24.05 11.80 -6.80
CA SER A 82 24.38 11.05 -8.01
C SER A 82 24.80 9.63 -7.67
N TRP A 83 24.22 8.67 -8.36
CA TRP A 83 24.49 7.24 -8.27
C TRP A 83 25.02 6.74 -9.61
N THR A 84 25.80 5.66 -9.56
CA THR A 84 26.13 4.86 -10.75
C THR A 84 24.95 3.94 -11.10
N ALA A 85 24.91 3.44 -12.34
CA ALA A 85 23.91 2.46 -12.77
C ALA A 85 23.93 1.17 -11.91
N ALA A 86 25.11 0.72 -11.47
CA ALA A 86 25.24 -0.41 -10.57
C ALA A 86 24.61 -0.12 -9.19
N GLN A 87 24.93 1.04 -8.60
CA GLN A 87 24.30 1.46 -7.34
C GLN A 87 22.77 1.56 -7.46
N LEU A 88 22.25 2.03 -8.61
CA LEU A 88 20.82 2.10 -8.84
C LEU A 88 20.16 0.72 -8.82
N SER A 89 20.71 -0.23 -9.58
CA SER A 89 20.20 -1.61 -9.63
C SER A 89 20.32 -2.28 -8.26
N ASP A 90 21.53 -2.30 -7.70
CA ASP A 90 21.83 -2.99 -6.44
C ASP A 90 21.06 -2.38 -5.26
N GLY A 91 20.98 -1.04 -5.20
CA GLY A 91 20.27 -0.32 -4.15
C GLY A 91 18.77 -0.54 -4.21
N PHE A 92 18.18 -0.54 -5.42
CA PHE A 92 16.77 -0.85 -5.63
C PHE A 92 16.44 -2.28 -5.18
N GLU A 93 17.21 -3.27 -5.63
CA GLU A 93 17.03 -4.66 -5.23
C GLU A 93 17.19 -4.82 -3.71
N ALA A 94 18.19 -4.16 -3.11
CA ALA A 94 18.43 -4.23 -1.68
C ALA A 94 17.23 -3.73 -0.84
N ILE A 95 16.65 -2.56 -1.17
CA ILE A 95 15.47 -2.07 -0.43
C ILE A 95 14.19 -2.87 -0.72
N ARG A 96 14.09 -3.47 -1.90
CA ARG A 96 12.95 -4.31 -2.28
C ARG A 96 13.00 -5.65 -1.55
N ASP A 97 14.16 -6.31 -1.54
CA ASP A 97 14.25 -7.74 -1.23
C ASP A 97 14.73 -8.03 0.20
N THR A 98 15.46 -7.11 0.83
CA THR A 98 16.05 -7.35 2.16
C THR A 98 14.98 -7.43 3.24
N ARG A 99 15.05 -8.48 4.06
CA ARG A 99 14.27 -8.60 5.29
C ARG A 99 15.11 -8.10 6.47
N PHE A 100 14.53 -7.22 7.27
CA PHE A 100 15.22 -6.52 8.35
C PHE A 100 14.77 -7.09 9.69
N ALA A 101 15.74 -7.36 10.58
CA ALA A 101 15.43 -7.84 11.93
C ALA A 101 14.64 -6.77 12.72
N GLU A 102 14.91 -5.51 12.44
CA GLU A 102 14.24 -4.34 12.99
C GLU A 102 12.77 -4.25 12.59
N LEU A 103 12.41 -4.83 11.43
CA LEU A 103 11.04 -4.86 10.91
C LEU A 103 10.36 -6.19 11.23
N THR A 104 10.26 -6.49 12.52
CA THR A 104 9.62 -7.72 13.00
C THR A 104 8.43 -7.38 13.90
N LEU A 105 7.34 -8.11 13.75
CA LEU A 105 6.17 -7.95 14.63
C LEU A 105 6.35 -8.79 15.90
N PRO A 106 5.94 -8.31 17.09
CA PRO A 106 6.02 -9.11 18.32
C PRO A 106 5.29 -10.45 18.26
N ALA A 107 4.20 -10.53 17.47
CA ALA A 107 3.45 -11.77 17.25
C ALA A 107 4.18 -12.76 16.32
N GLN A 108 5.24 -12.32 15.63
CA GLN A 108 5.99 -13.09 14.62
C GLN A 108 7.50 -12.82 14.74
N PRO A 109 8.12 -13.11 15.90
CA PRO A 109 9.51 -12.71 16.19
C PRO A 109 10.55 -13.36 15.26
N ASP A 110 10.22 -14.47 14.62
CA ASP A 110 11.11 -15.21 13.72
C ASP A 110 10.82 -14.94 12.23
N PHE A 111 10.01 -13.92 11.94
CA PHE A 111 9.61 -13.56 10.58
C PHE A 111 9.98 -12.09 10.27
N PRO A 112 11.26 -11.81 9.99
CA PRO A 112 11.69 -10.46 9.62
C PRO A 112 11.00 -10.05 8.32
N ARG A 113 10.63 -8.77 8.21
CA ARG A 113 9.89 -8.24 7.07
C ARG A 113 10.75 -7.34 6.20
N ARG A 114 10.34 -7.20 4.94
CA ARG A 114 10.78 -6.10 4.08
C ARG A 114 10.11 -4.80 4.52
N ILE A 115 10.52 -3.69 3.92
CA ILE A 115 9.68 -2.48 3.90
C ILE A 115 8.33 -2.87 3.26
N PRO A 116 7.18 -2.38 3.78
CA PRO A 116 5.85 -2.89 3.41
C PRO A 116 5.35 -2.43 2.04
N TRP A 117 6.10 -2.79 0.99
CA TRP A 117 5.85 -2.39 -0.40
C TRP A 117 4.54 -2.94 -0.98
N LEU A 118 4.01 -4.05 -0.45
CA LEU A 118 2.77 -4.66 -0.93
C LEU A 118 1.52 -4.06 -0.32
N ASP A 119 1.61 -2.99 0.49
CA ASP A 119 0.48 -2.21 0.99
C ASP A 119 0.48 -0.80 0.38
N PRO A 120 -0.08 -0.62 -0.83
CA PRO A 120 0.02 0.66 -1.52
C PRO A 120 -0.95 1.70 -0.94
N GLU A 121 -2.09 1.29 -0.34
CA GLU A 121 -3.14 2.17 0.21
C GLU A 121 -2.61 3.34 1.04
N ASN A 122 -1.68 3.06 1.95
CA ASN A 122 -1.10 4.06 2.83
C ASN A 122 0.37 3.76 3.09
N GLY A 123 1.08 4.70 3.70
CA GLY A 123 2.40 4.41 4.27
C GLY A 123 3.58 4.90 3.46
N CYS A 124 3.38 5.70 2.41
CA CYS A 124 4.48 6.22 1.59
C CYS A 124 5.47 7.06 2.42
N GLU A 125 4.97 7.84 3.39
CA GLU A 125 5.75 8.62 4.36
C GLU A 125 6.53 7.75 5.37
N GLU A 126 6.24 6.46 5.47
CA GLU A 126 7.02 5.51 6.26
C GLU A 126 7.97 4.69 5.38
N ARG A 127 7.50 4.27 4.20
CA ARG A 127 8.30 3.47 3.27
C ARG A 127 9.47 4.24 2.70
N ALA A 128 9.25 5.47 2.22
CA ALA A 128 10.31 6.25 1.61
C ALA A 128 11.43 6.57 2.62
N PRO A 129 11.16 7.02 3.86
CA PRO A 129 12.22 7.22 4.85
C PRO A 129 12.88 5.93 5.32
N ALA A 130 12.16 4.81 5.41
CA ALA A 130 12.79 3.53 5.71
C ALA A 130 13.77 3.11 4.62
N ALA A 131 13.41 3.25 3.35
CA ALA A 131 14.30 2.98 2.23
C ALA A 131 15.54 3.88 2.26
N THR A 132 15.35 5.19 2.42
CA THR A 132 16.43 6.16 2.56
C THR A 132 17.34 5.87 3.76
N TYR A 133 16.76 5.45 4.90
CA TYR A 133 17.49 5.02 6.08
C TYR A 133 18.41 3.85 5.79
N PHE A 134 17.89 2.74 5.26
CA PHE A 134 18.69 1.54 5.04
C PHE A 134 19.76 1.75 3.96
N LEU A 135 19.43 2.46 2.87
CA LEU A 135 20.42 2.84 1.85
C LEU A 135 21.56 3.67 2.45
N HIS A 136 21.25 4.64 3.31
CA HIS A 136 22.25 5.41 4.02
C HIS A 136 23.12 4.54 4.94
N GLN A 137 22.52 3.62 5.71
CA GLN A 137 23.27 2.68 6.57
C GLN A 137 24.21 1.76 5.77
N TRP A 138 23.84 1.42 4.53
CA TRP A 138 24.67 0.62 3.63
C TRP A 138 25.72 1.42 2.86
N GLY A 139 25.84 2.73 3.13
CA GLY A 139 26.87 3.59 2.55
C GLY A 139 26.56 4.11 1.14
N TYR A 140 25.31 4.00 0.69
CA TYR A 140 24.88 4.67 -0.53
C TYR A 140 24.82 6.20 -0.31
N PRO A 141 25.05 7.02 -1.35
CA PRO A 141 24.70 8.43 -1.28
C PRO A 141 23.22 8.56 -0.93
N THR A 142 22.89 9.24 0.17
CA THR A 142 21.52 9.30 0.71
C THR A 142 20.54 9.81 -0.35
N PRO A 143 19.52 9.04 -0.75
CA PRO A 143 18.50 9.52 -1.66
C PRO A 143 17.79 10.76 -1.14
N TRP A 144 17.28 11.57 -2.07
CA TRP A 144 16.30 12.61 -1.76
C TRP A 144 14.89 12.03 -1.90
N TYR A 145 13.86 12.86 -1.76
CA TYR A 145 12.45 12.48 -1.90
C TYR A 145 11.83 13.18 -3.09
N ALA A 146 11.21 12.40 -3.98
CA ALA A 146 10.27 12.88 -4.97
C ALA A 146 8.87 12.87 -4.35
N ARG A 147 8.21 14.03 -4.32
CA ARG A 147 6.84 14.19 -3.80
C ARG A 147 5.94 14.64 -4.92
N VAL A 148 4.80 13.97 -5.06
CA VAL A 148 3.75 14.30 -6.03
C VAL A 148 2.46 14.56 -5.27
N LYS A 149 1.71 15.59 -5.65
CA LYS A 149 0.37 15.90 -5.13
C LYS A 149 -0.63 16.05 -6.27
N GLY A 150 -1.85 15.58 -6.05
CA GLY A 150 -2.94 15.62 -7.02
C GLY A 150 -3.97 14.53 -6.75
N ASP A 151 -4.89 14.32 -7.70
CA ASP A 151 -5.84 13.21 -7.66
C ASP A 151 -5.17 11.96 -8.24
N LEU A 152 -4.35 11.31 -7.43
CA LEU A 152 -3.55 10.16 -7.86
C LEU A 152 -4.39 8.90 -7.78
N THR A 153 -4.35 8.07 -8.82
CA THR A 153 -4.93 6.71 -8.79
C THR A 153 -3.95 5.74 -9.40
N LEU A 154 -3.67 4.63 -8.71
CA LEU A 154 -2.84 3.53 -9.19
C LEU A 154 -3.70 2.28 -9.36
N GLU A 155 -3.63 1.68 -10.55
CA GLU A 155 -4.10 0.31 -10.78
C GLU A 155 -3.06 -0.69 -10.27
N THR A 156 -3.47 -1.61 -9.40
CA THR A 156 -2.55 -2.55 -8.75
C THR A 156 -3.26 -3.82 -8.31
N GLU A 157 -2.57 -4.96 -8.42
CA GLU A 157 -3.03 -6.24 -7.90
C GLU A 157 -2.91 -6.35 -6.37
N ASN A 158 -2.26 -5.37 -5.73
CA ASN A 158 -2.10 -5.31 -4.28
C ASN A 158 -3.29 -4.59 -3.61
N GLU A 159 -4.42 -4.46 -4.30
CA GLU A 159 -5.63 -3.82 -3.79
C GLU A 159 -6.85 -4.71 -4.05
N PRO A 160 -7.75 -4.96 -3.07
CA PRO A 160 -8.91 -5.83 -3.27
C PRO A 160 -9.83 -5.39 -4.39
N TYR A 161 -9.91 -4.09 -4.64
CA TYR A 161 -10.71 -3.48 -5.71
C TYR A 161 -9.91 -3.23 -7.00
N GLY A 162 -8.63 -3.59 -7.04
CA GLY A 162 -7.75 -3.44 -8.20
C GLY A 162 -7.12 -2.05 -8.35
N SER A 163 -7.49 -1.08 -7.51
CA SER A 163 -6.89 0.25 -7.53
C SER A 163 -6.91 0.93 -6.15
N VAL A 164 -6.11 1.98 -6.04
CA VAL A 164 -5.97 2.84 -4.86
C VAL A 164 -5.83 4.29 -5.30
N SER A 165 -6.39 5.21 -4.53
CA SER A 165 -6.26 6.65 -4.77
C SER A 165 -5.65 7.38 -3.58
N TRP A 166 -4.88 8.44 -3.86
CA TRP A 166 -4.25 9.29 -2.85
C TRP A 166 -4.30 10.76 -3.26
N SER A 167 -4.21 11.65 -2.28
CA SER A 167 -3.97 13.08 -2.53
C SER A 167 -2.49 13.41 -2.77
N HIS A 168 -1.59 12.49 -2.40
CA HIS A 168 -0.15 12.64 -2.55
C HIS A 168 0.56 11.30 -2.48
N HIS A 169 1.79 11.25 -3.00
CA HIS A 169 2.68 10.11 -2.87
C HIS A 169 4.14 10.57 -2.78
N VAL A 170 4.99 9.77 -2.14
CA VAL A 170 6.41 10.06 -1.93
C VAL A 170 7.26 8.82 -2.16
N ALA A 171 8.40 9.01 -2.81
CA ALA A 171 9.38 7.95 -3.06
C ALA A 171 10.82 8.49 -3.01
N PRO A 172 11.82 7.66 -2.69
CA PRO A 172 13.22 8.05 -2.81
C PRO A 172 13.60 8.33 -4.28
N VAL A 173 14.39 9.37 -4.50
CA VAL A 173 14.89 9.79 -5.81
C VAL A 173 16.40 10.00 -5.79
N VAL A 174 17.05 9.56 -6.86
CA VAL A 174 18.49 9.68 -7.10
C VAL A 174 18.74 10.16 -8.53
N ARG A 175 19.96 10.61 -8.83
CA ARG A 175 20.36 10.99 -10.19
C ARG A 175 21.31 9.97 -10.79
N VAL A 176 21.04 9.47 -11.98
CA VAL A 176 21.94 8.57 -12.74
C VAL A 176 22.06 9.12 -14.15
N ASP A 177 23.29 9.35 -14.60
CA ASP A 177 23.60 9.89 -15.94
C ASP A 177 22.78 11.14 -16.32
N GLY A 178 22.57 12.03 -15.34
CA GLY A 178 21.82 13.27 -15.52
C GLY A 178 20.29 13.12 -15.43
N GLN A 179 19.76 11.92 -15.24
CA GLN A 179 18.34 11.65 -15.15
C GLN A 179 17.90 11.34 -13.72
N LEU A 180 16.72 11.83 -13.32
CA LEU A 180 16.09 11.47 -12.05
C LEU A 180 15.47 10.07 -12.13
N MET A 181 15.86 9.22 -11.19
CA MET A 181 15.43 7.84 -11.06
C MET A 181 14.75 7.63 -9.71
N ILE A 182 13.54 7.05 -9.74
CA ILE A 182 12.68 6.78 -8.60
C ILE A 182 12.86 5.34 -8.13
N LEU A 183 13.00 5.15 -6.82
CA LEU A 183 13.18 3.87 -6.16
C LEU A 183 11.88 3.48 -5.42
N ASP A 184 10.87 2.98 -6.13
CA ASP A 184 9.54 2.74 -5.56
C ASP A 184 8.95 1.35 -5.89
N PRO A 185 9.34 0.31 -5.13
CA PRO A 185 8.84 -1.04 -5.34
C PRO A 185 7.34 -1.22 -5.10
N ALA A 186 6.63 -0.27 -4.46
CA ALA A 186 5.18 -0.36 -4.30
C ALA A 186 4.43 -0.06 -5.61
N ILE A 187 5.03 0.76 -6.49
CA ILE A 187 4.47 1.14 -7.79
C ILE A 187 5.03 0.26 -8.92
N GLU A 188 6.35 0.03 -8.92
CA GLU A 188 7.02 -0.80 -9.91
C GLU A 188 8.02 -1.72 -9.20
N PRO A 189 7.62 -2.96 -8.87
CA PRO A 189 8.51 -3.88 -8.19
C PRO A 189 9.61 -4.42 -9.11
N GLY A 190 9.50 -4.27 -10.44
CA GLY A 190 10.46 -4.77 -11.41
C GLY A 190 11.77 -3.99 -11.46
N GLY A 191 11.79 -2.72 -11.07
CA GLY A 191 13.00 -1.90 -11.14
C GLY A 191 12.77 -0.41 -10.87
N PRO A 192 13.87 0.37 -10.80
CA PRO A 192 13.81 1.82 -10.70
C PRO A 192 13.18 2.42 -11.96
N LEU A 193 12.43 3.51 -11.81
CA LEU A 193 11.76 4.18 -12.93
C LEU A 193 12.36 5.57 -13.19
N PRO A 194 12.48 6.00 -14.46
CA PRO A 194 12.56 7.42 -14.79
C PRO A 194 11.40 8.19 -14.12
N ILE A 195 11.65 9.39 -13.61
CA ILE A 195 10.64 10.20 -12.93
C ILE A 195 9.36 10.39 -13.77
N ALA A 196 9.49 10.65 -15.08
CA ALA A 196 8.35 10.77 -15.99
C ALA A 196 7.55 9.45 -16.12
N ALA A 197 8.24 8.31 -16.16
CA ALA A 197 7.61 7.00 -16.24
C ALA A 197 6.91 6.61 -14.91
N TRP A 198 7.46 7.04 -13.77
CA TRP A 198 6.80 6.90 -12.47
C TRP A 198 5.54 7.75 -12.38
N LEU A 199 5.59 9.02 -12.80
CA LEU A 199 4.40 9.88 -12.85
C LEU A 199 3.30 9.31 -13.77
N SER A 200 3.69 8.70 -14.90
CA SER A 200 2.71 8.08 -15.81
C SER A 200 2.00 6.85 -15.25
N ARG A 201 2.37 6.37 -14.05
CA ARG A 201 1.66 5.27 -13.37
C ARG A 201 0.39 5.74 -12.69
N PHE A 202 0.23 7.04 -12.47
CA PHE A 202 -0.98 7.61 -11.90
C PHE A 202 -1.96 7.99 -13.02
N VAL A 203 -3.26 7.74 -12.82
CA VAL A 203 -4.31 8.14 -13.77
C VAL A 203 -4.28 9.66 -13.99
N ALA A 204 -4.49 10.08 -15.23
CA ALA A 204 -4.26 11.44 -15.74
C ALA A 204 -5.09 12.51 -15.01
N GLY A 205 -4.43 13.21 -14.10
CA GLY A 205 -4.79 14.55 -13.61
C GLY A 205 -3.59 15.48 -13.71
N GLU A 206 -3.79 16.78 -13.55
CA GLU A 206 -2.67 17.70 -13.35
C GLU A 206 -1.98 17.34 -12.02
N VAL A 207 -0.71 16.92 -12.11
CA VAL A 207 0.09 16.58 -10.94
C VAL A 207 1.15 17.64 -10.73
N ASP A 208 1.20 18.19 -9.52
CA ASP A 208 2.33 18.98 -9.08
C ASP A 208 3.43 18.01 -8.61
N MET A 209 4.70 18.40 -8.76
CA MET A 209 5.83 17.63 -8.25
C MET A 209 6.89 18.52 -7.61
N ALA A 210 7.43 18.08 -6.48
CA ALA A 210 8.58 18.68 -5.82
C ALA A 210 9.65 17.63 -5.52
N VAL A 211 10.92 18.05 -5.52
CA VAL A 211 12.05 17.24 -5.07
C VAL A 211 12.61 17.85 -3.79
N CYS A 212 12.65 17.05 -2.73
CA CYS A 212 12.94 17.50 -1.38
C CYS A 212 14.08 16.67 -0.79
N ARG A 213 15.09 17.31 -0.21
CA ARG A 213 16.27 16.61 0.32
C ARG A 213 16.00 15.87 1.62
N ASP A 214 15.18 16.46 2.50
CA ASP A 214 14.84 15.86 3.79
C ASP A 214 13.38 15.39 3.82
N HIS A 215 13.11 14.42 4.70
CA HIS A 215 11.76 13.95 4.97
C HIS A 215 10.99 15.08 5.66
N ALA A 216 9.83 15.44 5.12
CA ALA A 216 8.95 16.39 5.74
C ALA A 216 7.75 15.69 6.35
N LEU A 217 7.42 16.09 7.58
CA LEU A 217 6.16 15.73 8.20
C LEU A 217 5.04 16.59 7.57
N GLY A 218 3.98 15.97 7.07
CA GLY A 218 2.81 16.67 6.53
C GLY A 218 3.07 17.39 5.20
N ASP A 219 2.72 18.68 5.13
CA ASP A 219 2.69 19.46 3.88
C ASP A 219 4.01 20.14 3.51
N GLY A 220 5.03 20.07 4.36
CA GLY A 220 6.30 20.75 4.15
C GLY A 220 7.23 20.02 3.17
N CYS A 221 8.30 20.70 2.77
CA CYS A 221 9.60 20.10 2.55
C CYS A 221 10.54 20.69 3.63
N PHE A 222 11.38 19.88 4.27
CA PHE A 222 12.35 20.36 5.28
C PHE A 222 11.78 20.96 6.60
N GLU A 223 12.01 20.28 7.73
CA GLU A 223 11.94 20.95 9.05
C GLU A 223 13.32 21.16 9.73
N ALA A 224 14.42 20.53 9.32
CA ALA A 224 15.76 20.86 9.83
C ALA A 224 16.91 20.25 8.99
N ALA A 225 18.09 20.88 9.10
CA ALA A 225 19.41 20.51 8.55
C ALA A 225 19.74 19.00 8.58
N PRO A 226 20.63 18.50 7.70
CA PRO A 226 20.81 17.06 7.43
C PRO A 226 21.13 16.28 8.71
N VAL A 227 20.12 15.63 9.25
CA VAL A 227 20.28 14.56 10.23
C VAL A 227 20.39 13.28 9.39
N ALA A 228 21.29 12.38 9.76
CA ALA A 228 21.24 11.02 9.23
C ALA A 228 19.78 10.53 9.31
N PRO A 229 19.21 9.96 8.23
CA PRO A 229 17.84 9.52 8.25
C PRO A 229 17.62 8.62 9.47
N SER A 230 16.46 8.71 10.09
CA SER A 230 16.05 7.80 11.15
C SER A 230 15.09 6.78 10.58
N LEU A 231 15.17 5.53 11.04
CA LEU A 231 14.13 4.56 10.77
C LEU A 231 12.79 5.09 11.33
N PRO A 232 11.68 5.01 10.57
CA PRO A 232 10.36 5.33 11.10
C PRO A 232 10.05 4.57 12.39
N SER A 233 9.23 5.17 13.25
CA SER A 233 8.91 4.61 14.56
C SER A 233 8.31 3.21 14.47
N MET A 234 8.84 2.30 15.29
CA MET A 234 8.28 0.97 15.57
C MET A 234 7.47 0.93 16.87
N ALA A 235 7.29 2.08 17.54
CA ALA A 235 6.81 2.14 18.91
C ALA A 235 5.27 2.02 19.04
N SER A 236 4.53 2.39 18.00
CA SER A 236 3.06 2.41 18.03
C SER A 236 2.48 1.34 17.13
N ASP A 237 1.38 0.72 17.57
CA ASP A 237 0.54 -0.13 16.72
C ASP A 237 -0.39 0.71 15.82
N TYR A 238 -0.50 2.02 16.07
CA TYR A 238 -1.43 2.93 15.37
C TYR A 238 -0.73 3.95 14.48
N GLU A 239 0.60 4.03 14.52
CA GLU A 239 1.39 4.97 13.72
C GLU A 239 2.72 4.35 13.32
N GLY A 240 3.33 4.88 12.25
CA GLY A 240 4.65 4.49 11.81
C GLY A 240 4.67 3.15 11.06
N ILE A 241 5.89 2.66 10.81
CA ILE A 241 6.09 1.52 9.91
C ILE A 241 5.55 0.20 10.51
N ARG A 242 5.44 0.10 11.84
CA ARG A 242 4.85 -1.06 12.50
C ARG A 242 3.38 -1.29 12.11
N LEU A 243 2.55 -0.24 12.11
CA LEU A 243 1.16 -0.35 11.64
C LEU A 243 1.14 -0.83 10.18
N ARG A 244 2.05 -0.34 9.33
CA ARG A 244 2.14 -0.75 7.92
C ARG A 244 2.53 -2.22 7.75
N LEU A 245 3.39 -2.77 8.60
CA LEU A 245 3.70 -4.21 8.60
C LEU A 245 2.48 -5.08 8.94
N VAL A 246 1.62 -4.61 9.86
CA VAL A 246 0.36 -5.26 10.22
C VAL A 246 -0.64 -5.13 9.07
N SER A 247 -0.90 -3.92 8.58
CA SER A 247 -1.80 -3.64 7.47
C SER A 247 -1.43 -4.43 6.21
N GLU A 248 -0.15 -4.47 5.82
CA GLU A 248 0.32 -5.27 4.69
C GLU A 248 0.04 -6.76 4.87
N TRP A 249 0.23 -7.30 6.08
CA TRP A 249 -0.12 -8.70 6.36
C TRP A 249 -1.61 -8.95 6.13
N ARG A 250 -2.45 -8.06 6.66
CA ARG A 250 -3.91 -8.16 6.55
C ARG A 250 -4.37 -8.08 5.12
N LEU A 251 -3.80 -7.16 4.36
CA LEU A 251 -4.02 -7.04 2.93
C LEU A 251 -3.71 -8.33 2.17
N GLN A 252 -2.59 -9.00 2.47
CA GLN A 252 -2.29 -10.29 1.83
C GLN A 252 -3.39 -11.33 2.12
N GLU A 253 -3.94 -11.35 3.33
CA GLU A 253 -5.05 -12.24 3.69
C GLU A 253 -6.34 -11.87 2.94
N LEU A 254 -6.66 -10.57 2.79
CA LEU A 254 -7.81 -10.08 2.03
C LEU A 254 -7.71 -10.39 0.53
N LEU A 255 -6.49 -10.39 -0.01
CA LEU A 255 -6.19 -10.78 -1.40
C LEU A 255 -6.15 -12.30 -1.60
N GLY A 256 -6.50 -13.09 -0.57
CA GLY A 256 -6.49 -14.55 -0.66
C GLY A 256 -5.10 -15.18 -0.76
N ARG A 257 -4.03 -14.42 -0.50
CA ARG A 257 -2.64 -14.87 -0.54
C ARG A 257 -2.21 -15.45 0.81
N ASP A 258 -1.19 -16.29 0.81
CA ASP A 258 -0.51 -16.71 2.04
C ASP A 258 0.51 -15.64 2.47
N PRO A 259 0.30 -14.92 3.59
CA PRO A 259 1.21 -13.87 4.02
C PRO A 259 2.63 -14.37 4.28
N TYR A 260 2.79 -15.59 4.82
CA TYR A 260 4.12 -16.16 5.06
C TYR A 260 4.90 -16.37 3.77
N ARG A 261 4.18 -16.56 2.67
CA ARG A 261 4.75 -16.79 1.35
C ARG A 261 5.03 -15.48 0.64
N SER A 262 4.01 -14.63 0.48
CA SER A 262 4.15 -13.36 -0.26
C SER A 262 5.04 -12.34 0.46
N LEU A 263 5.06 -12.35 1.78
CA LEU A 263 5.92 -11.47 2.58
C LEU A 263 7.24 -12.15 2.97
N GLY A 264 7.36 -13.45 2.69
CA GLY A 264 8.55 -14.28 2.93
C GLY A 264 9.34 -14.51 1.65
N ASP A 265 9.61 -15.75 1.31
CA ASP A 265 10.55 -16.08 0.21
C ASP A 265 9.93 -16.00 -1.19
N CYS A 266 8.62 -15.74 -1.28
CA CYS A 266 7.87 -15.76 -2.53
C CYS A 266 7.03 -14.51 -2.76
N PRO A 267 7.64 -13.31 -2.77
CA PRO A 267 6.92 -12.09 -3.12
C PRO A 267 6.46 -12.11 -4.58
N PRO A 268 5.48 -11.27 -4.96
CA PRO A 268 4.89 -11.27 -6.30
C PRO A 268 5.89 -11.09 -7.45
N TRP A 269 7.02 -10.43 -7.20
CA TRP A 269 8.07 -10.21 -8.20
C TRP A 269 9.02 -11.42 -8.40
N VAL A 270 8.91 -12.48 -7.60
CA VAL A 270 9.69 -13.72 -7.77
C VAL A 270 8.90 -14.74 -8.59
N THR A 271 9.29 -14.93 -9.85
CA THR A 271 8.61 -15.83 -10.81
C THR A 271 8.95 -17.31 -10.64
N THR A 272 9.96 -17.64 -9.83
CA THR A 272 10.46 -19.01 -9.65
C THR A 272 9.81 -19.76 -8.49
N CYS A 273 8.83 -19.15 -7.82
CA CYS A 273 8.23 -19.74 -6.63
C CYS A 273 7.31 -20.93 -6.95
N PRO A 274 7.43 -22.08 -6.24
CA PRO A 274 6.60 -23.26 -6.50
C PRO A 274 5.13 -22.90 -6.31
N PRO A 275 4.18 -23.19 -7.22
CA PRO A 275 2.80 -22.73 -7.07
C PRO A 275 2.18 -23.16 -5.73
N GLU A 276 1.24 -22.37 -5.22
CA GLU A 276 0.50 -22.78 -4.04
C GLU A 276 -0.26 -24.10 -4.29
N PRO A 277 -0.39 -24.99 -3.30
CA PRO A 277 -1.21 -26.19 -3.42
C PRO A 277 -2.64 -25.82 -3.83
N ALA A 278 -3.22 -26.52 -4.80
CA ALA A 278 -4.63 -26.35 -5.14
C ALA A 278 -5.52 -26.74 -3.94
N PRO A 279 -6.71 -26.15 -3.76
CA PRO A 279 -7.64 -26.59 -2.74
C PRO A 279 -8.13 -28.02 -3.05
N ASP A 280 -8.24 -28.86 -2.02
CA ASP A 280 -8.70 -30.24 -2.06
C ASP A 280 -10.18 -30.33 -1.59
N PRO A 281 -11.11 -30.72 -2.47
CA PRO A 281 -12.53 -30.84 -2.13
C PRO A 281 -12.84 -31.94 -1.11
N ASN A 282 -11.91 -32.85 -0.85
CA ASN A 282 -12.09 -33.97 0.09
C ASN A 282 -11.57 -33.66 1.50
N LEU A 283 -11.05 -32.44 1.71
CA LEU A 283 -10.59 -31.96 3.01
C LEU A 283 -11.54 -30.88 3.54
N PRO A 284 -11.77 -30.84 4.87
CA PRO A 284 -12.53 -29.76 5.46
C PRO A 284 -11.80 -28.44 5.28
N PRO A 285 -12.51 -27.32 5.02
CA PRO A 285 -11.92 -26.01 5.06
C PRO A 285 -11.57 -25.63 6.50
N THR A 286 -10.63 -24.70 6.68
CA THR A 286 -10.29 -24.15 7.99
C THR A 286 -10.61 -22.67 8.03
N VAL A 287 -11.25 -22.19 9.09
CA VAL A 287 -11.45 -20.76 9.34
C VAL A 287 -10.44 -20.31 10.38
N ARG A 288 -9.64 -19.31 10.04
CA ARG A 288 -8.63 -18.73 10.94
C ARG A 288 -9.16 -17.50 11.67
N ARG A 289 -9.80 -16.59 10.94
CA ARG A 289 -10.35 -15.35 11.48
C ARG A 289 -11.38 -14.72 10.55
N PHE A 290 -11.95 -13.61 11.01
CA PHE A 290 -12.81 -12.74 10.24
C PHE A 290 -12.19 -11.34 10.14
N ALA A 291 -12.54 -10.60 9.10
CA ALA A 291 -12.13 -9.21 8.92
C ALA A 291 -13.20 -8.44 8.14
N SER A 292 -13.14 -7.12 8.18
CA SER A 292 -13.89 -6.24 7.28
C SER A 292 -12.98 -5.32 6.47
N ASP A 293 -11.80 -5.03 7.01
CA ASP A 293 -10.79 -4.17 6.42
C ASP A 293 -9.38 -4.59 6.91
N ARG A 294 -8.39 -3.73 6.68
CA ARG A 294 -6.97 -3.95 7.02
C ARG A 294 -6.59 -3.58 8.46
N THR A 295 -7.50 -2.99 9.23
CA THR A 295 -7.18 -2.26 10.46
C THR A 295 -7.44 -3.04 11.75
N ASP A 296 -7.79 -4.32 11.66
CA ASP A 296 -8.19 -5.17 12.81
C ASP A 296 -9.31 -4.53 13.66
N MET A 297 -10.09 -3.64 13.05
CA MET A 297 -11.33 -3.12 13.59
C MET A 297 -12.33 -4.27 13.75
N PRO A 298 -13.28 -4.14 14.69
CA PRO A 298 -14.35 -5.10 14.83
C PRO A 298 -14.99 -5.39 13.48
N VAL A 299 -15.37 -6.64 13.26
CA VAL A 299 -15.97 -7.06 11.99
C VAL A 299 -17.34 -6.39 11.88
N TRP A 300 -17.61 -5.80 10.74
CA TRP A 300 -18.82 -5.07 10.43
C TRP A 300 -19.28 -5.47 9.03
N PHE A 301 -18.98 -4.65 8.02
CA PHE A 301 -19.34 -4.89 6.64
C PHE A 301 -18.26 -4.33 5.69
N PRO A 302 -17.88 -5.05 4.61
CA PRO A 302 -18.27 -6.42 4.30
C PRO A 302 -17.59 -7.44 5.24
N ILE A 303 -17.94 -8.73 5.16
CA ILE A 303 -17.33 -9.79 5.98
C ILE A 303 -16.40 -10.63 5.11
N TYR A 304 -15.13 -10.65 5.49
CA TYR A 304 -14.13 -11.56 4.96
C TYR A 304 -13.97 -12.75 5.90
N VAL A 305 -14.22 -13.97 5.40
CA VAL A 305 -13.86 -15.21 6.09
C VAL A 305 -12.48 -15.63 5.62
N ILE A 306 -11.50 -15.57 6.52
CA ILE A 306 -10.09 -15.84 6.20
C ILE A 306 -9.74 -17.23 6.70
N GLY A 307 -9.16 -18.04 5.82
CA GLY A 307 -8.96 -19.46 6.08
C GLY A 307 -8.10 -20.18 5.05
N ASP A 308 -8.29 -21.49 4.95
CA ASP A 308 -7.63 -22.31 3.95
C ASP A 308 -8.60 -23.33 3.35
N ASN A 309 -8.22 -23.81 2.17
CA ASN A 309 -8.88 -24.89 1.47
C ASN A 309 -10.33 -24.58 1.05
N PHE A 310 -10.61 -23.34 0.67
CA PHE A 310 -11.87 -22.98 0.04
C PHE A 310 -11.83 -23.37 -1.45
N VAL A 311 -12.88 -24.04 -1.91
CA VAL A 311 -13.04 -24.59 -3.25
C VAL A 311 -14.16 -23.80 -3.95
N PRO A 312 -13.83 -22.96 -4.94
CA PRO A 312 -14.83 -22.22 -5.72
C PRO A 312 -15.91 -23.14 -6.30
N GLY A 313 -17.18 -22.77 -6.11
CA GLY A 313 -18.34 -23.54 -6.55
C GLY A 313 -18.73 -24.73 -5.67
N LEU A 314 -17.94 -25.07 -4.65
CA LEU A 314 -18.27 -26.15 -3.70
C LEU A 314 -18.40 -25.64 -2.26
N THR A 315 -17.55 -24.71 -1.83
CA THR A 315 -17.57 -24.22 -0.46
C THR A 315 -18.82 -23.40 -0.17
N THR A 316 -19.41 -23.65 0.99
CA THR A 316 -20.54 -22.90 1.54
C THR A 316 -20.21 -22.37 2.92
N VAL A 317 -20.83 -21.26 3.31
CA VAL A 317 -20.68 -20.67 4.65
C VAL A 317 -22.05 -20.64 5.32
N ARG A 318 -22.19 -21.27 6.48
CA ARG A 318 -23.38 -21.19 7.33
C ARG A 318 -23.12 -20.21 8.47
N ILE A 319 -24.03 -19.26 8.66
CA ILE A 319 -24.00 -18.29 9.75
C ILE A 319 -25.23 -18.51 10.64
N ALA A 320 -25.00 -18.76 11.94
CA ALA A 320 -26.06 -19.05 12.89
C ALA A 320 -25.89 -18.23 14.20
N GLY A 321 -26.87 -17.41 14.56
CA GLY A 321 -26.83 -16.52 15.73
C GLY A 321 -27.84 -15.39 15.61
N ASN A 322 -28.26 -14.79 16.73
CA ASN A 322 -29.19 -13.64 16.76
C ASN A 322 -30.47 -13.81 15.93
N GLY A 323 -31.02 -15.02 15.88
CA GLY A 323 -32.21 -15.33 15.07
C GLY A 323 -31.96 -15.56 13.58
N VAL A 324 -30.70 -15.52 13.14
CA VAL A 324 -30.24 -15.93 11.81
C VAL A 324 -29.75 -17.38 11.89
N ASP A 325 -30.09 -18.18 10.88
CA ASP A 325 -29.52 -19.51 10.64
C ASP A 325 -29.66 -19.85 9.15
N GLU A 326 -28.66 -19.51 8.36
CA GLU A 326 -28.73 -19.59 6.90
C GLU A 326 -27.37 -19.89 6.25
N LEU A 327 -27.40 -20.24 4.97
CA LEU A 327 -26.23 -20.24 4.12
C LEU A 327 -26.03 -18.82 3.57
N ALA A 328 -24.94 -18.17 3.97
CA ALA A 328 -24.62 -16.82 3.56
C ALA A 328 -24.39 -16.75 2.04
N PRO A 329 -24.90 -15.72 1.34
CA PRO A 329 -24.59 -15.51 -0.06
C PRO A 329 -23.13 -15.08 -0.21
N LEU A 330 -22.37 -15.78 -1.05
CA LEU A 330 -20.94 -15.52 -1.25
C LEU A 330 -20.76 -14.60 -2.46
N SER A 331 -20.22 -13.41 -2.25
CA SER A 331 -19.91 -12.46 -3.33
C SER A 331 -18.63 -12.84 -4.08
N LYS A 332 -17.62 -13.29 -3.33
CA LYS A 332 -16.33 -13.76 -3.88
C LYS A 332 -15.86 -14.97 -3.10
N ILE A 333 -15.21 -15.90 -3.80
CA ILE A 333 -14.51 -17.01 -3.17
C ILE A 333 -13.17 -17.24 -3.88
N GLU A 334 -12.13 -17.25 -3.08
CA GLU A 334 -10.79 -17.69 -3.45
C GLU A 334 -10.31 -18.72 -2.45
N LYS A 335 -9.15 -19.33 -2.70
CA LYS A 335 -8.63 -20.45 -1.90
C LYS A 335 -8.56 -20.18 -0.39
N ARG A 336 -8.31 -18.92 0.02
CA ARG A 336 -8.08 -18.52 1.42
C ARG A 336 -8.98 -17.40 1.93
N VAL A 337 -9.84 -16.86 1.06
CA VAL A 337 -10.75 -15.78 1.43
C VAL A 337 -12.12 -16.00 0.81
N ILE A 338 -13.16 -15.75 1.60
CA ILE A 338 -14.54 -15.66 1.13
C ILE A 338 -15.05 -14.27 1.50
N LEU A 339 -15.65 -13.57 0.54
CA LEU A 339 -16.30 -12.27 0.74
C LEU A 339 -17.81 -12.46 0.84
N ILE A 340 -18.40 -11.90 1.88
CA ILE A 340 -19.84 -11.84 2.11
C ILE A 340 -20.23 -10.37 2.20
N GLU A 341 -21.06 -9.92 1.26
CA GLU A 341 -21.62 -8.55 1.21
C GLU A 341 -23.11 -8.53 1.63
N GLU A 342 -23.56 -9.54 2.38
CA GLU A 342 -24.83 -9.49 3.09
C GLU A 342 -24.65 -8.74 4.41
N LEU A 343 -25.59 -7.85 4.74
CA LEU A 343 -25.56 -7.10 5.99
C LEU A 343 -26.22 -7.91 7.11
N TYR A 344 -25.42 -8.38 8.07
CA TYR A 344 -25.92 -9.04 9.26
C TYR A 344 -26.08 -8.04 10.42
N PRO A 345 -27.13 -8.18 11.27
CA PRO A 345 -27.26 -7.35 12.47
C PRO A 345 -26.06 -7.51 13.43
N PRO A 346 -25.75 -6.51 14.27
CA PRO A 346 -24.76 -6.67 15.33
C PRO A 346 -25.08 -7.85 16.26
N GLY A 347 -24.04 -8.56 16.68
CA GLY A 347 -24.11 -9.62 17.69
C GLY A 347 -23.16 -10.78 17.42
N VAL A 348 -23.36 -11.88 18.16
CA VAL A 348 -22.48 -13.05 18.12
C VAL A 348 -23.08 -14.17 17.27
N TYR A 349 -22.30 -14.69 16.34
CA TYR A 349 -22.65 -15.73 15.39
C TYR A 349 -21.69 -16.91 15.50
N GLN A 350 -22.17 -18.10 15.15
CA GLN A 350 -21.38 -19.29 14.89
C GLN A 350 -21.30 -19.47 13.38
N VAL A 351 -20.08 -19.49 12.85
CA VAL A 351 -19.82 -19.64 11.43
C VAL A 351 -19.21 -21.01 11.17
N THR A 352 -19.79 -21.76 10.23
CA THR A 352 -19.26 -23.04 9.78
C THR A 352 -19.03 -22.99 8.28
N VAL A 353 -17.85 -23.37 7.81
CA VAL A 353 -17.52 -23.41 6.38
C VAL A 353 -17.44 -24.87 5.95
N SER A 354 -18.02 -25.22 4.80
CA SER A 354 -18.10 -26.63 4.37
C SER A 354 -17.75 -26.81 2.89
N ASN A 355 -16.90 -27.80 2.60
CA ASN A 355 -16.66 -28.34 1.26
C ASN A 355 -17.53 -29.60 1.08
N GLY A 356 -18.76 -29.43 0.59
CA GLY A 356 -19.71 -30.53 0.51
C GLY A 356 -19.99 -31.16 1.89
N ALA A 357 -19.57 -32.42 2.08
CA ALA A 357 -19.75 -33.15 3.34
C ALA A 357 -18.70 -32.83 4.43
N HIS A 358 -17.64 -32.09 4.08
CA HIS A 358 -16.53 -31.80 4.99
C HIS A 358 -16.66 -30.39 5.57
N ALA A 359 -17.09 -30.29 6.83
CA ALA A 359 -17.28 -29.03 7.53
C ALA A 359 -16.10 -28.67 8.45
N SER A 360 -15.81 -27.38 8.57
CA SER A 360 -14.96 -26.84 9.63
C SER A 360 -15.65 -26.99 10.99
N PRO A 361 -14.91 -26.92 12.11
CA PRO A 361 -15.50 -26.60 13.40
C PRO A 361 -16.22 -25.24 13.33
N PRO A 362 -17.30 -25.02 14.11
CA PRO A 362 -17.90 -23.70 14.27
C PRO A 362 -16.89 -22.71 14.86
N VAL A 363 -16.81 -21.50 14.30
CA VAL A 363 -15.99 -20.40 14.80
C VAL A 363 -16.87 -19.22 15.14
N SER A 364 -16.61 -18.60 16.29
CA SER A 364 -17.37 -17.43 16.74
C SER A 364 -17.00 -16.21 15.91
N LEU A 365 -18.00 -15.52 15.37
CA LEU A 365 -17.90 -14.22 14.72
C LEU A 365 -18.69 -13.21 15.57
N THR A 366 -18.07 -12.11 15.94
CA THR A 366 -18.77 -10.96 16.54
C THR A 366 -18.87 -9.87 15.50
N ILE A 367 -20.08 -9.40 15.24
CA ILE A 367 -20.35 -8.25 14.37
C ILE A 367 -20.75 -7.07 15.26
N GLU A 368 -20.11 -5.92 15.09
CA GLU A 368 -20.40 -4.70 15.86
C GLU A 368 -21.33 -3.72 15.15
#